data_AF-A0A7J3U7M1-F1
#
_entry.id   AF-A0A7J3U7M1-F1
#
_cell.length_a   1.000
_cell.length_b   1.000
_cell.length_c   1.000
_cell.angle_alpha   90.00
_cell.angle_beta   90.00
_cell.angle_gamma   90.00
#
_symmetry.space_group_name_H-M   'P 1'
#
loop_
_entity.id
_entity.type
_entity.pdbx_description
1 polymer ?
#
loop_
_entity_poly.entity_id
_entity_poly.type
_entity_poly.pdbx_seq_one_letter_code
_entity_poly.pdbx_strand_id
1 'polypeptide(L)'
;MLIMQSLNLDTMLQEILSEQGIDELYPPQKKALPMVLNGRDLVLAVPTAAGKSLVAYLAIVNKLLKEGGKALYIVPLRALAREKFEDLRAFKKTGLKVGVSTGDLAESSSYLSRYDMVVCTSEKADSLLRHGANWLSHVSILVVDEIHLLHDPSRGPTLEVVIARFKRMNPNIQVVALSATIQNADEIASWLNAELVTSDWRPVQLKEGVFYRDNIEFIDGTVKEVRTNKK
;
A
#
# COMPACT_ATOMS: atom_id res chain seq x y z
N MET A 1 -4.54 -6.07 -22.58
CA MET A 1 -3.51 -7.07 -22.97
C MET A 1 -2.10 -6.48 -23.20
N LEU A 2 -1.89 -5.46 -24.05
CA LEU A 2 -0.55 -4.96 -24.41
C LEU A 2 0.26 -4.27 -23.28
N ILE A 3 -0.40 -3.65 -22.30
CA ILE A 3 0.32 -2.88 -21.24
C ILE A 3 0.99 -3.80 -20.21
N MET A 4 0.37 -4.94 -19.87
CA MET A 4 0.93 -5.85 -18.86
C MET A 4 2.17 -6.60 -19.37
N GLN A 5 2.21 -6.89 -20.68
CA GLN A 5 3.37 -7.50 -21.34
C GLN A 5 4.61 -6.58 -21.27
N SER A 6 4.43 -5.26 -21.29
CA SER A 6 5.53 -4.30 -21.22
C SER A 6 6.25 -4.24 -19.86
N LEU A 7 5.61 -4.72 -18.79
CA LEU A 7 6.16 -4.71 -17.43
C LEU A 7 7.01 -5.95 -17.12
N ASN A 8 7.19 -6.86 -18.08
CA ASN A 8 7.92 -8.13 -17.91
C ASN A 8 7.49 -8.90 -16.65
N LEU A 9 6.19 -8.82 -16.34
CA LEU A 9 5.58 -9.56 -15.24
C LEU A 9 5.47 -11.04 -15.64
N ASP A 10 5.74 -11.92 -14.69
CA ASP A 10 5.54 -13.36 -14.84
C ASP A 10 4.14 -13.66 -15.40
N THR A 11 4.04 -14.60 -16.34
CA THR A 11 2.78 -14.97 -17.01
C THR A 11 1.68 -15.32 -16.02
N MET A 12 2.02 -15.98 -14.90
CA MET A 12 1.08 -16.31 -13.84
C MET A 12 0.49 -15.06 -13.18
N LEU A 13 1.26 -13.97 -13.02
CA LEU A 13 0.75 -12.72 -12.47
C LEU A 13 -0.20 -12.04 -13.45
N GLN A 14 0.06 -12.13 -14.75
CA GLN A 14 -0.84 -11.60 -15.77
C GLN A 14 -2.18 -12.32 -15.74
N GLU A 15 -2.17 -13.65 -15.60
CA GLU A 15 -3.39 -14.45 -15.45
C GLU A 15 -4.18 -14.09 -14.20
N ILE A 16 -3.53 -13.98 -13.03
CA ILE A 16 -4.19 -13.59 -11.78
C ILE A 16 -4.86 -12.23 -11.90
N LEU A 17 -4.21 -11.27 -12.56
CA LEU A 17 -4.76 -9.92 -12.74
C LEU A 17 -5.94 -9.92 -13.71
N SER A 18 -5.88 -10.70 -14.80
CA SER A 18 -7.01 -10.85 -15.72
C SER A 18 -8.22 -11.53 -15.05
N GLU A 19 -8.00 -12.53 -14.21
CA GLU A 19 -9.08 -13.17 -13.41
C GLU A 19 -9.75 -12.20 -12.43
N GLN A 20 -9.02 -11.17 -11.98
CA GLN A 20 -9.55 -10.08 -11.16
C GLN A 20 -10.22 -8.97 -11.98
N GLY A 21 -10.29 -9.10 -13.31
CA GLY A 21 -10.84 -8.10 -14.22
C GLY A 21 -9.94 -6.88 -14.42
N ILE A 22 -8.63 -7.02 -14.14
CA ILE A 22 -7.65 -5.93 -14.29
C ILE A 22 -6.98 -6.06 -15.66
N ASP A 23 -7.60 -5.45 -16.67
CA ASP A 23 -7.12 -5.49 -18.06
C ASP A 23 -6.21 -4.30 -18.42
N GLU A 24 -6.33 -3.20 -17.66
CA GLU A 24 -5.55 -1.98 -17.84
C GLU A 24 -5.11 -1.38 -16.50
N LEU A 25 -3.88 -0.87 -16.48
CA LEU A 25 -3.31 -0.15 -15.35
C LEU A 25 -3.63 1.35 -15.44
N TYR A 26 -3.95 1.93 -14.29
CA TYR A 26 -4.15 3.37 -14.17
C TYR A 26 -2.83 4.14 -14.38
N PRO A 27 -2.88 5.40 -14.84
CA PRO A 27 -1.68 6.19 -15.09
C PRO A 27 -0.67 6.24 -13.92
N PRO A 28 -1.09 6.40 -12.66
CA PRO A 28 -0.14 6.38 -11.54
C PRO A 28 0.51 5.00 -11.34
N GLN A 29 -0.23 3.92 -11.58
CA GLN A 29 0.29 2.55 -11.50
C GLN A 29 1.32 2.28 -12.61
N LYS A 30 1.04 2.73 -13.84
CA LYS A 30 1.98 2.64 -14.98
C LYS A 30 3.30 3.35 -14.69
N LYS A 31 3.27 4.47 -13.97
CA LYS A 31 4.47 5.22 -13.55
C LYS A 31 5.23 4.52 -12.42
N ALA A 32 4.51 3.97 -11.44
CA ALA A 32 5.11 3.39 -10.23
C ALA A 32 5.67 1.97 -10.44
N LEU A 33 4.97 1.11 -11.18
CA LEU A 33 5.32 -0.31 -11.32
C LEU A 33 6.74 -0.57 -11.83
N PRO A 34 7.24 0.10 -12.89
CA PRO A 34 8.62 -0.09 -13.34
C PRO A 34 9.68 0.21 -12.26
N MET A 35 9.38 1.09 -11.30
CA MET A 35 10.32 1.43 -10.23
C MET A 35 10.37 0.31 -9.19
N VAL A 36 9.21 -0.09 -8.65
CA VAL A 36 9.12 -1.10 -7.60
C VAL A 36 9.46 -2.51 -8.08
N LEU A 37 9.14 -2.85 -9.33
CA LEU A 37 9.48 -4.17 -9.90
C LEU A 37 10.99 -4.35 -10.11
N ASN A 38 11.74 -3.25 -10.21
CA ASN A 38 13.20 -3.22 -10.22
C ASN A 38 13.82 -3.10 -8.82
N GLY A 39 13.02 -3.27 -7.76
CA GLY A 39 13.51 -3.29 -6.38
C GLY A 39 13.77 -1.91 -5.77
N ARG A 40 13.38 -0.81 -6.43
CA ARG A 40 13.52 0.55 -5.85
C ARG A 40 12.50 0.79 -4.74
N ASP A 41 12.92 1.56 -3.73
CA ASP A 41 12.03 2.13 -2.73
C ASP A 41 11.07 3.14 -3.39
N LEU A 42 9.83 3.20 -2.93
CA LEU A 42 8.78 4.03 -3.52
C LEU A 42 7.93 4.71 -2.45
N VAL A 43 7.66 6.00 -2.64
CA VAL A 43 6.53 6.71 -2.03
C VAL A 43 5.48 6.97 -3.11
N LEU A 44 4.30 6.38 -2.96
CA LEU A 44 3.16 6.55 -3.86
C LEU A 44 2.08 7.40 -3.17
N ALA A 45 2.06 8.70 -3.47
CA ALA A 45 1.13 9.67 -2.89
C ALA A 45 0.09 10.09 -3.94
N VAL A 46 -1.04 9.38 -3.96
CA VAL A 46 -2.12 9.57 -4.94
C VAL A 46 -3.49 9.44 -4.28
N PRO A 47 -4.57 9.99 -4.86
CA PRO A 47 -5.91 9.86 -4.31
C PRO A 47 -6.33 8.43 -3.97
N THR A 48 -7.21 8.29 -2.99
CA THR A 48 -7.91 7.03 -2.73
C THR A 48 -8.70 6.62 -3.98
N ALA A 49 -8.78 5.32 -4.24
CA ALA A 49 -9.27 4.71 -5.49
C ALA A 49 -8.35 4.74 -6.72
N ALA A 50 -7.17 5.39 -6.67
CA ALA A 50 -6.17 5.29 -7.75
C ALA A 50 -5.41 3.93 -7.80
N GLY A 51 -5.84 2.95 -6.98
CA GLY A 51 -5.31 1.59 -7.02
C GLY A 51 -3.91 1.42 -6.44
N LYS A 52 -3.58 2.15 -5.36
CA LYS A 52 -2.28 2.08 -4.65
C LYS A 52 -1.90 0.66 -4.22
N SER A 53 -2.85 -0.06 -3.65
CA SER A 53 -2.62 -1.41 -3.10
C SER A 53 -2.12 -2.38 -4.17
N LEU A 54 -2.62 -2.28 -5.41
CA LEU A 54 -2.17 -3.14 -6.51
C LEU A 54 -0.67 -3.01 -6.76
N VAL A 55 -0.12 -1.79 -6.71
CA VAL A 55 1.32 -1.56 -6.87
C VAL A 55 2.10 -2.28 -5.77
N ALA A 56 1.65 -2.20 -4.52
CA ALA A 56 2.26 -2.90 -3.41
C ALA A 56 2.17 -4.42 -3.52
N TYR A 57 1.01 -4.96 -3.93
CA TYR A 57 0.83 -6.41 -4.08
C TYR A 57 1.77 -6.96 -5.15
N LEU A 58 1.87 -6.28 -6.30
CA LEU A 58 2.79 -6.69 -7.37
C LEU A 58 4.25 -6.53 -6.97
N ALA A 59 4.60 -5.49 -6.22
CA ALA A 59 5.94 -5.34 -5.66
C ALA A 59 6.31 -6.50 -4.73
N ILE A 60 5.41 -6.86 -3.80
CA ILE A 60 5.58 -7.98 -2.87
C ILE A 60 5.80 -9.28 -3.65
N VAL A 61 4.87 -9.62 -4.53
CA VAL A 61 4.91 -10.91 -5.21
C VAL A 61 6.11 -11.01 -6.13
N ASN A 62 6.44 -9.96 -6.89
CA ASN A 62 7.65 -9.93 -7.71
C ASN A 62 8.93 -10.10 -6.88
N LYS A 63 9.05 -9.39 -5.74
CA LYS A 63 10.21 -9.51 -4.86
C LYS A 63 10.37 -10.93 -4.32
N LEU A 64 9.30 -11.51 -3.80
CA LEU A 64 9.32 -12.85 -3.21
C LEU A 64 9.57 -13.95 -4.25
N LEU A 65 9.03 -13.82 -5.46
CA LEU A 65 9.26 -14.81 -6.54
C LEU A 65 10.68 -14.74 -7.12
N LYS A 66 11.29 -13.55 -7.20
CA LYS A 66 12.64 -13.37 -7.76
C LYS A 66 13.76 -13.58 -6.76
N GLU A 67 13.59 -13.08 -5.54
CA GLU A 67 14.66 -13.00 -4.55
C GLU A 67 14.36 -13.78 -3.26
N GLY A 68 13.10 -14.19 -3.04
CA GLY A 68 12.66 -14.82 -1.81
C GLY A 68 12.58 -13.85 -0.62
N GLY A 69 12.69 -14.41 0.58
CA GLY A 69 12.51 -13.67 1.83
C GLY A 69 11.04 -13.60 2.27
N LYS A 70 10.69 -12.52 2.96
CA LYS A 70 9.34 -12.27 3.50
C LYS A 70 8.88 -10.86 3.23
N ALA A 71 7.57 -10.69 3.11
CA ALA A 71 6.94 -9.39 3.01
C ALA A 71 6.20 -9.06 4.31
N LEU A 72 6.36 -7.83 4.79
CA LEU A 72 5.56 -7.27 5.86
C LEU A 72 4.72 -6.12 5.31
N TYR A 73 3.39 -6.20 5.46
CA TYR A 73 2.45 -5.15 5.06
C TYR A 73 1.86 -4.53 6.33
N ILE A 74 2.25 -3.29 6.60
CA ILE A 74 1.78 -2.51 7.75
C ILE A 74 0.56 -1.70 7.33
N VAL A 75 -0.54 -1.86 8.07
CA VAL A 75 -1.75 -1.07 7.93
C VAL A 75 -2.05 -0.25 9.19
N PRO A 76 -2.85 0.80 9.09
CA PRO A 76 -3.19 1.59 10.26
C PRO A 76 -4.33 0.99 11.10
N LEU A 77 -5.18 0.12 10.57
CA LEU A 77 -6.33 -0.38 11.34
C LEU A 77 -6.47 -1.89 11.19
N ARG A 78 -6.96 -2.55 12.25
CA ARG A 78 -7.21 -4.00 12.24
C ARG A 78 -8.20 -4.41 11.14
N ALA A 79 -9.20 -3.58 10.85
CA ALA A 79 -10.15 -3.81 9.77
C ALA A 79 -9.46 -3.82 8.41
N LEU A 80 -8.58 -2.83 8.15
CA LEU A 80 -7.79 -2.77 6.93
C LEU A 80 -6.83 -3.96 6.81
N ALA A 81 -6.28 -4.46 7.92
CA ALA A 81 -5.42 -5.64 7.87
C ALA A 81 -6.17 -6.88 7.37
N ARG A 82 -7.44 -7.04 7.76
CA ARG A 82 -8.28 -8.14 7.27
C ARG A 82 -8.58 -7.97 5.78
N GLU A 83 -8.89 -6.75 5.34
CA GLU A 83 -9.08 -6.43 3.93
C GLU A 83 -7.84 -6.79 3.10
N LYS A 84 -6.66 -6.28 3.47
CA LYS A 84 -5.40 -6.56 2.74
C LYS A 84 -5.01 -8.04 2.77
N PHE A 85 -5.35 -8.75 3.84
CA PHE A 85 -5.16 -10.19 3.93
C PHE A 85 -6.00 -10.96 2.89
N GLU A 86 -7.28 -10.60 2.73
CA GLU A 86 -8.13 -11.24 1.72
C GLU A 86 -7.69 -10.88 0.30
N ASP A 87 -7.29 -9.62 0.06
CA ASP A 87 -6.74 -9.20 -1.24
C ASP A 87 -5.48 -9.99 -1.60
N LEU A 88 -4.51 -10.10 -0.67
CA LEU A 88 -3.26 -10.83 -0.91
C LEU A 88 -3.50 -12.34 -1.10
N ARG A 89 -4.57 -12.90 -0.53
CA ARG A 89 -4.94 -14.31 -0.77
C ARG A 89 -5.34 -14.61 -2.21
N ALA A 90 -5.73 -13.59 -2.98
CA ALA A 90 -5.99 -13.77 -4.40
C ALA A 90 -4.72 -14.22 -5.17
N PHE A 91 -3.53 -13.96 -4.62
CA PHE A 91 -2.26 -14.41 -5.18
C PHE A 91 -1.84 -15.82 -4.75
N LYS A 92 -2.72 -16.61 -4.10
CA LYS A 92 -2.40 -17.99 -3.63
C LYS A 92 -1.86 -18.95 -4.70
N LYS A 93 -2.19 -18.72 -5.98
CA LYS A 93 -1.68 -19.52 -7.11
C LYS A 93 -0.16 -19.46 -7.26
N THR A 94 0.46 -18.40 -6.73
CA THR A 94 1.92 -18.22 -6.68
C THR A 94 2.62 -19.17 -5.70
N GLY A 95 1.85 -19.89 -4.86
CA GLY A 95 2.39 -20.73 -3.78
C GLY A 95 2.75 -19.97 -2.51
N LEU A 96 2.73 -18.63 -2.53
CA LEU A 96 3.03 -17.78 -1.39
C LEU A 96 1.90 -17.81 -0.35
N LYS A 97 2.25 -17.97 0.91
CA LYS A 97 1.32 -18.07 2.04
C LYS A 97 1.16 -16.72 2.74
N VAL A 98 -0.09 -16.30 2.93
CA VAL A 98 -0.44 -15.05 3.60
C VAL A 98 -0.92 -15.33 5.02
N GLY A 99 -0.38 -14.58 5.98
CA GLY A 99 -0.83 -14.53 7.38
C GLY A 99 -1.27 -13.13 7.76
N VAL A 100 -2.13 -13.01 8.78
CA VAL A 100 -2.55 -11.74 9.36
C VAL A 100 -2.30 -11.75 10.86
N SER A 101 -1.76 -10.66 11.39
CA SER A 101 -1.51 -10.48 12.82
C SER A 101 -2.01 -9.11 13.26
N THR A 102 -3.24 -9.10 13.79
CA THR A 102 -3.87 -7.89 14.34
C THR A 102 -4.18 -8.00 15.83
N GLY A 103 -3.87 -9.14 16.46
CA GLY A 103 -4.26 -9.52 17.82
C GLY A 103 -3.29 -9.08 18.93
N ASP A 104 -3.40 -9.75 20.09
CA ASP A 104 -2.73 -9.37 21.34
C ASP A 104 -1.21 -9.26 21.23
N LEU A 105 -0.67 -8.24 21.91
CA LEU A 105 0.74 -7.85 21.89
C LEU A 105 1.64 -8.89 22.59
N ALA A 106 1.06 -9.78 23.41
CA ALA A 106 1.80 -10.67 24.32
C ALA A 106 2.11 -12.07 23.76
N GLU A 107 1.49 -12.51 22.66
CA GLU A 107 1.75 -13.86 22.13
C GLU A 107 3.03 -13.93 21.28
N SER A 108 3.86 -14.93 21.59
CA SER A 108 4.96 -15.39 20.73
C SER A 108 4.39 -15.67 19.34
N SER A 109 4.66 -14.75 18.42
CA SER A 109 4.15 -14.84 17.04
C SER A 109 5.10 -15.66 16.15
N SER A 110 5.76 -16.67 16.73
CA SER A 110 6.65 -17.61 16.05
C SER A 110 5.93 -18.35 14.93
N TYR A 111 4.62 -18.57 15.10
CA TYR A 111 3.75 -19.15 14.08
C TYR A 111 3.72 -18.34 12.77
N LEU A 112 4.06 -17.04 12.81
CA LEU A 112 4.10 -16.19 11.61
C LEU A 112 5.25 -16.57 10.66
N SER A 113 6.28 -17.25 11.17
CA SER A 113 7.44 -17.69 10.36
C SER A 113 7.07 -18.59 9.18
N ARG A 114 5.94 -19.29 9.24
CA ARG A 114 5.43 -20.17 8.18
C ARG A 114 4.77 -19.45 7.00
N TYR A 115 4.55 -18.14 7.12
CA TYR A 115 3.95 -17.32 6.07
C TYR A 115 5.03 -16.51 5.35
N ASP A 116 4.83 -16.31 4.05
CA ASP A 116 5.74 -15.53 3.19
C ASP A 116 5.35 -14.05 3.21
N MET A 117 4.05 -13.77 3.34
CA MET A 117 3.47 -12.44 3.47
C MET A 117 2.74 -12.31 4.81
N VAL A 118 3.03 -11.26 5.57
CA VAL A 118 2.36 -10.98 6.84
C VAL A 118 1.75 -9.59 6.81
N VAL A 119 0.44 -9.49 7.09
CA VAL A 119 -0.25 -8.22 7.27
C VAL A 119 -0.43 -7.93 8.76
N CYS A 120 -0.04 -6.75 9.23
CA CYS A 120 -0.20 -6.38 10.64
C CYS A 120 -0.40 -4.87 10.84
N THR A 121 -0.73 -4.46 12.07
CA THR A 121 -0.73 -3.03 12.41
C THR A 121 0.67 -2.53 12.78
N SER A 122 0.86 -1.21 12.81
CA SER A 122 2.10 -0.57 13.27
C SER A 122 2.49 -1.01 14.69
N GLU A 123 1.52 -1.07 15.59
CA GLU A 123 1.73 -1.45 16.99
C GLU A 123 2.12 -2.93 17.11
N LYS A 124 1.53 -3.78 16.25
CA LYS A 124 1.92 -5.20 16.21
C LYS A 124 3.30 -5.40 15.61
N ALA A 125 3.67 -4.65 14.56
CA ALA A 125 5.02 -4.67 14.00
C ALA A 125 6.07 -4.25 15.05
N ASP A 126 5.80 -3.20 15.83
CA ASP A 126 6.67 -2.78 16.93
C ASP A 126 6.79 -3.87 18.02
N SER A 127 5.68 -4.47 18.43
CA SER A 127 5.68 -5.60 19.36
C SER A 127 6.53 -6.78 18.85
N LEU A 128 6.38 -7.17 17.57
CA LEU A 128 7.18 -8.23 16.96
C LEU A 128 8.68 -7.91 17.01
N LEU A 129 9.06 -6.68 16.68
CA LEU A 129 10.44 -6.20 16.74
C LEU A 129 10.99 -6.19 18.17
N ARG A 130 10.17 -5.90 19.18
CA ARG A 130 10.58 -5.96 20.61
C ARG A 130 10.77 -7.39 21.11
N HIS A 131 9.97 -8.33 20.62
CA HIS A 131 10.10 -9.76 20.98
C HIS A 131 11.14 -10.52 20.16
N GLY A 132 11.83 -9.87 19.22
CA GLY A 132 12.97 -10.45 18.51
C GLY A 132 12.62 -11.66 17.66
N ALA A 133 11.45 -11.65 16.99
CA ALA A 133 11.05 -12.80 16.18
C ALA A 133 12.07 -13.03 15.03
N ASN A 134 12.73 -14.20 15.04
CA ASN A 134 13.84 -14.52 14.12
C ASN A 134 13.51 -14.34 12.63
N TRP A 135 12.24 -14.44 12.24
CA TRP A 135 11.84 -14.30 10.84
C TRP A 135 11.86 -12.84 10.34
N LEU A 136 11.93 -11.85 11.24
CA LEU A 136 11.91 -10.44 10.89
C LEU A 136 13.17 -10.01 10.10
N SER A 137 14.31 -10.64 10.34
CA SER A 137 15.54 -10.39 9.57
C SER A 137 15.46 -10.91 8.13
N HIS A 138 14.50 -11.79 7.84
CA HIS A 138 14.23 -12.29 6.49
C HIS A 138 13.21 -11.42 5.73
N VAL A 139 12.70 -10.35 6.33
CA VAL A 139 11.82 -9.41 5.62
C VAL A 139 12.64 -8.65 4.58
N SER A 140 12.34 -8.89 3.31
CA SER A 140 13.00 -8.32 2.14
C SER A 140 12.23 -7.15 1.54
N ILE A 141 10.94 -7.04 1.84
CA ILE A 141 10.09 -5.90 1.45
C ILE A 141 9.14 -5.51 2.60
N LEU A 142 9.09 -4.21 2.87
CA LEU A 142 8.18 -3.58 3.82
C LEU A 142 7.22 -2.66 3.06
N VAL A 143 5.92 -2.94 3.16
CA VAL A 143 4.88 -2.03 2.69
C VAL A 143 4.31 -1.26 3.87
N VAL A 144 4.22 0.06 3.73
CA VAL A 144 3.63 0.96 4.72
C VAL A 144 2.42 1.64 4.12
N ASP A 145 1.23 1.20 4.51
CA ASP A 145 -0.02 1.80 4.08
C ASP A 145 -0.37 3.02 4.94
N GLU A 146 -0.93 4.04 4.30
CA GLU A 146 -1.25 5.34 4.90
C GLU A 146 -0.07 5.98 5.65
N ILE A 147 1.09 6.08 4.99
CA ILE A 147 2.31 6.65 5.58
C ILE A 147 2.16 8.11 6.04
N HIS A 148 1.13 8.82 5.56
CA HIS A 148 0.78 10.16 6.06
C HIS A 148 0.50 10.19 7.57
N LEU A 149 0.20 9.04 8.19
CA LEU A 149 0.06 8.91 9.63
C LEU A 149 1.37 9.10 10.40
N LEU A 150 2.51 9.27 9.73
CA LEU A 150 3.72 9.80 10.35
C LEU A 150 3.49 11.16 11.03
N HIS A 151 2.55 11.95 10.53
CA HIS A 151 2.16 13.24 11.13
C HIS A 151 1.20 13.13 12.31
N ASP A 152 0.64 11.93 12.56
CA ASP A 152 -0.25 11.73 13.68
C ASP A 152 0.58 11.69 14.98
N PRO A 153 0.33 12.56 15.98
CA PRO A 153 1.12 12.61 17.20
C PRO A 153 1.09 11.32 18.03
N SER A 154 0.02 10.52 17.90
CA SER A 154 -0.15 9.29 18.67
C SER A 154 0.45 8.07 17.96
N ARG A 155 0.49 8.08 16.62
CA ARG A 155 0.85 6.91 15.82
C ARG A 155 2.16 7.06 15.07
N GLY A 156 2.47 8.27 14.64
CA GLY A 156 3.66 8.61 13.86
C GLY A 156 4.96 8.12 14.49
N PRO A 157 5.22 8.37 15.79
CA PRO A 157 6.44 7.89 16.45
C PRO A 157 6.60 6.37 16.38
N THR A 158 5.50 5.61 16.52
CA THR A 158 5.56 4.14 16.43
C THR A 158 5.91 3.72 15.02
N LEU A 159 5.26 4.30 14.01
CA LEU A 159 5.49 3.96 12.61
C LEU A 159 6.92 4.30 12.17
N GLU A 160 7.43 5.47 12.56
CA GLU A 160 8.79 5.91 12.27
C GLU A 160 9.83 4.94 12.85
N VAL A 161 9.68 4.58 14.13
CA VAL A 161 10.57 3.63 14.81
C VAL A 161 10.54 2.26 14.13
N VAL A 162 9.36 1.79 13.73
CA VAL A 162 9.24 0.50 13.03
C VAL A 162 10.02 0.52 11.71
N ILE A 163 9.80 1.54 10.87
CA ILE A 163 10.50 1.67 9.58
C ILE A 163 12.02 1.75 9.81
N ALA A 164 12.47 2.62 10.72
CA ALA A 164 13.89 2.80 11.02
C ALA A 164 14.55 1.51 11.52
N ARG A 165 13.86 0.73 12.38
CA ARG A 165 14.37 -0.55 12.88
C ARG A 165 14.46 -1.61 11.79
N PHE A 166 13.49 -1.68 10.86
CA PHE A 166 13.59 -2.59 9.72
C PHE A 166 14.74 -2.23 8.79
N LYS A 167 14.90 -0.95 8.43
CA LYS A 167 16.03 -0.48 7.60
C LYS A 167 17.38 -0.74 8.28
N ARG A 168 17.46 -0.58 9.61
CA ARG A 168 18.68 -0.91 10.37
C ARG A 168 18.98 -2.40 10.37
N MET A 169 17.96 -3.24 10.51
CA MET A 169 18.10 -4.70 10.58
C MET A 169 18.43 -5.32 9.21
N ASN A 170 17.83 -4.80 8.14
CA ASN A 170 18.12 -5.17 6.76
C ASN A 170 18.31 -3.89 5.93
N PRO A 171 19.56 -3.43 5.72
CA PRO A 171 19.85 -2.22 4.93
C PRO A 171 19.40 -2.29 3.47
N ASN A 172 19.18 -3.50 2.94
CA ASN A 172 18.71 -3.74 1.57
C ASN A 172 17.20 -4.01 1.50
N ILE A 173 16.46 -3.79 2.59
CA ILE A 173 15.00 -3.94 2.59
C ILE A 173 14.39 -2.94 1.60
N GLN A 174 13.52 -3.43 0.73
CA GLN A 174 12.74 -2.56 -0.15
C GLN A 174 11.57 -1.96 0.64
N VAL A 175 11.38 -0.64 0.60
CA VAL A 175 10.28 0.06 1.25
C VAL A 175 9.30 0.61 0.22
N VAL A 176 8.04 0.21 0.32
CA VAL A 176 6.94 0.74 -0.51
C VAL A 176 5.94 1.43 0.40
N ALA A 177 5.95 2.76 0.41
CA ALA A 177 5.06 3.58 1.19
C ALA A 177 3.89 4.09 0.34
N LEU A 178 2.67 3.92 0.85
CA LEU A 178 1.42 4.33 0.19
C LEU A 178 0.78 5.46 0.98
N SER A 179 0.28 6.46 0.28
CA SER A 179 -0.45 7.55 0.93
C SER A 179 -1.55 8.11 0.04
N ALA A 180 -2.62 8.62 0.64
CA ALA A 180 -3.40 9.71 0.05
C ALA A 180 -2.50 10.91 -0.31
N THR A 181 -3.01 11.83 -1.11
CA THR A 181 -2.30 13.08 -1.45
C THR A 181 -1.89 13.82 -0.18
N ILE A 182 -0.59 14.10 -0.05
CA ILE A 182 0.02 14.81 1.09
C ILE A 182 0.98 15.88 0.59
N GLN A 183 1.07 16.99 1.32
CA GLN A 183 1.87 18.15 0.93
C GLN A 183 3.38 17.91 1.04
N ASN A 184 3.81 17.14 2.03
CA ASN A 184 5.22 16.90 2.30
C ASN A 184 5.72 15.54 1.77
N ALA A 185 5.14 15.06 0.66
CA ALA A 185 5.51 13.78 0.07
C ALA A 185 7.01 13.71 -0.26
N ASP A 186 7.60 14.84 -0.70
CA ASP A 186 9.03 14.98 -0.99
C ASP A 186 9.91 14.75 0.24
N GLU A 187 9.51 15.24 1.41
CA GLU A 187 10.24 15.03 2.66
C GLU A 187 10.25 13.56 3.07
N ILE A 188 9.10 12.88 2.96
CA ILE A 188 8.98 11.46 3.27
C ILE A 188 9.81 10.63 2.29
N ALA A 189 9.76 10.96 0.99
CA ALA A 189 10.57 10.29 -0.03
C ALA A 189 12.07 10.49 0.22
N SER A 190 12.49 11.72 0.55
CA SER A 190 13.88 12.03 0.89
C SER A 190 14.34 11.29 2.14
N TRP A 191 13.53 11.22 3.18
CA TRP A 191 13.84 10.47 4.41
C TRP A 191 13.99 8.97 4.14
N LEU A 192 13.14 8.41 3.28
CA LEU A 192 13.21 7.00 2.89
C LEU A 192 14.29 6.73 1.83
N ASN A 193 14.87 7.74 1.20
CA ASN A 193 15.69 7.60 -0.01
C ASN A 193 14.93 6.82 -1.11
N ALA A 194 13.68 7.22 -1.35
CA ALA A 194 12.73 6.55 -2.22
C ALA A 194 12.39 7.39 -3.45
N GLU A 195 12.01 6.71 -4.54
CA GLU A 195 11.38 7.37 -5.68
C GLU A 195 10.01 7.93 -5.27
N LEU A 196 9.65 9.12 -5.76
CA LEU A 196 8.35 9.73 -5.49
C LEU A 196 7.44 9.67 -6.71
N VAL A 197 6.24 9.13 -6.52
CA VAL A 197 5.16 9.19 -7.50
C VAL A 197 3.96 9.90 -6.89
N THR A 198 3.70 11.11 -7.39
CA THR A 198 2.48 11.88 -7.14
C THR A 198 1.60 11.93 -8.39
N SER A 199 0.29 12.06 -8.18
CA SER A 199 -0.70 12.25 -9.24
C SER A 199 -2.06 12.59 -8.64
N ASP A 200 -2.79 13.52 -9.26
CA ASP A 200 -4.18 13.83 -8.89
C ASP A 200 -5.22 13.01 -9.68
N TRP A 201 -4.75 12.05 -10.47
CA TRP A 201 -5.62 11.24 -11.33
C TRP A 201 -6.61 10.41 -10.51
N ARG A 202 -7.87 10.36 -10.97
CA ARG A 202 -8.95 9.56 -10.38
C ARG A 202 -9.69 8.80 -11.49
N PRO A 203 -10.13 7.54 -11.23
CA PRO A 203 -10.88 6.76 -12.22
C PRO A 203 -12.28 7.35 -12.48
N VAL A 204 -12.86 7.98 -11.46
CA VAL A 204 -14.14 8.68 -11.54
C VAL A 204 -13.87 10.16 -11.23
N GLN A 205 -14.31 11.05 -12.11
CA GLN A 205 -14.18 12.49 -11.88
C GLN A 205 -15.02 12.88 -10.66
N LEU A 206 -14.37 13.53 -9.70
CA LEU A 206 -15.02 14.10 -8.53
C LEU A 206 -15.45 15.52 -8.87
N LYS A 207 -16.75 15.81 -8.75
CA LYS A 207 -17.29 17.17 -8.82
C LYS A 207 -17.61 17.64 -7.42
N GLU A 208 -16.92 18.67 -6.97
CA GLU A 208 -17.09 19.27 -5.65
C GLU A 208 -17.84 20.59 -5.79
N GLY A 209 -18.74 20.88 -4.86
CA GLY A 209 -19.53 22.12 -4.87
C GLY A 209 -20.23 22.37 -3.54
N VAL A 210 -20.66 23.63 -3.34
CA VAL A 210 -21.35 24.10 -2.14
C VAL A 210 -22.84 24.20 -2.45
N PHE A 211 -23.66 23.52 -1.64
CA PHE A 211 -25.12 23.64 -1.73
C PHE A 211 -25.61 24.84 -0.90
N TYR A 212 -26.29 25.78 -1.54
CA TYR A 212 -26.91 26.92 -0.90
C TYR A 212 -28.17 27.37 -1.66
N ARG A 213 -29.29 27.57 -0.94
CA ARG A 213 -30.57 28.07 -1.49
C ARG A 213 -30.96 27.42 -2.82
N ASP A 214 -31.16 26.10 -2.80
CA ASP A 214 -31.54 25.28 -3.95
C ASP A 214 -30.55 25.33 -5.13
N ASN A 215 -29.31 25.78 -4.91
CA ASN A 215 -28.26 25.77 -5.91
C ASN A 215 -27.04 25.01 -5.38
N ILE A 216 -26.39 24.26 -6.25
CA ILE A 216 -25.04 23.74 -6.02
C ILE A 216 -24.11 24.59 -6.88
N GLU A 217 -23.21 25.32 -6.25
CA GLU A 217 -22.10 26.01 -6.92
C GLU A 217 -20.86 25.11 -6.89
N PHE A 218 -20.45 24.61 -8.05
CA PHE A 218 -19.28 23.75 -8.17
C PHE A 218 -17.99 24.58 -8.18
N ILE A 219 -16.87 23.96 -7.80
CA ILE A 219 -15.54 24.61 -7.77
C ILE A 219 -15.11 25.10 -9.17
N ASP A 220 -15.60 24.48 -10.24
CA ASP A 220 -15.36 24.92 -11.63
C ASP A 220 -16.20 26.16 -12.03
N GLY A 221 -16.96 26.73 -11.10
CA GLY A 221 -17.84 27.89 -11.31
C GLY A 221 -19.18 27.52 -11.95
N THR A 222 -19.45 26.24 -12.24
CA THR A 222 -20.76 25.84 -12.75
C THR A 222 -21.80 25.82 -11.63
N VAL A 223 -23.03 26.22 -11.95
CA VAL A 223 -24.14 26.24 -10.98
C VAL A 223 -25.21 25.26 -11.44
N LYS A 224 -25.72 24.45 -10.50
CA LYS A 224 -26.84 23.53 -10.72
C LYS A 224 -27.97 23.83 -9.75
N GLU A 225 -29.10 24.23 -10.29
CA GLU A 225 -30.35 24.33 -9.53
C GLU A 225 -30.83 22.92 -9.14
N VAL A 226 -31.10 22.73 -7.85
CA VAL A 226 -31.67 21.52 -7.27
C VAL A 226 -33.13 21.82 -6.95
N ARG A 227 -34.02 21.44 -7.87
CA ARG A 227 -35.46 21.53 -7.61
C ARG A 227 -35.84 20.56 -6.51
N THR A 228 -36.04 21.07 -5.30
CA THR A 228 -36.72 20.32 -4.25
C THR A 228 -38.20 20.26 -4.62
N ASN A 229 -38.68 19.08 -5.06
CA ASN A 229 -40.12 18.82 -5.11
C ASN A 229 -40.64 18.87 -3.67
N LYS A 230 -41.08 20.04 -3.22
CA LYS A 230 -41.93 20.15 -2.04
C LYS A 230 -43.23 19.40 -2.36
N LYS A 231 -43.46 18.29 -1.65
CA LYS A 231 -44.76 17.63 -1.57
C LYS A 231 -45.80 18.59 -1.02
#